data_AF-A0A959IU03-F1
#
_entry.id   AF-A0A959IU03-F1
#
_cell.length_a   1.000
_cell.length_b   1.000
_cell.length_c   1.000
_cell.angle_alpha   90.00
_cell.angle_beta   90.00
_cell.angle_gamma   90.00
#
_symmetry.space_group_name_H-M   'P 1'
#
loop_
_entity.id
_entity.type
_entity.pdbx_description
1 polymer ?
#
loop_
_entity_poly.entity_id
_entity_poly.type
_entity_poly.pdbx_seq_one_letter_code
_entity_poly.pdbx_strand_id
1 'polypeptide(L)' 'MKISTQQLIRQLSTQTEAHIERALLLQELDDKTLNFKPDSTSWSILECLEHLNRYGDFYLPEVERQLL' A
#
# COMPACT_ATOMS: atom_id res chain seq x y z
N MET A 1 -8.23 21.98 -10.73
CA MET A 1 -9.38 21.25 -11.32
C MET A 1 -10.36 20.91 -10.21
N LYS A 2 -11.68 21.02 -10.46
CA LYS A 2 -12.71 20.44 -9.58
C LYS A 2 -13.02 19.03 -10.10
N ILE A 3 -12.77 18.01 -9.30
CA ILE A 3 -13.18 16.62 -9.54
C ILE A 3 -14.41 16.34 -8.67
N SER A 4 -15.38 15.57 -9.16
CA SER A 4 -16.51 15.15 -8.32
C SER A 4 -16.05 14.09 -7.31
N THR A 5 -16.71 14.02 -6.16
CA THR A 5 -16.44 13.00 -5.14
C THR A 5 -16.53 11.59 -5.72
N GLN A 6 -17.53 11.31 -6.57
CA GLN A 6 -17.68 10.00 -7.22
C GLN A 6 -16.54 9.66 -8.19
N GLN A 7 -15.99 10.65 -8.90
CA GLN A 7 -14.82 10.44 -9.76
C GLN A 7 -13.57 10.21 -8.92
N LEU A 8 -13.40 10.97 -7.84
CA LEU A 8 -12.27 10.81 -6.93
C LEU A 8 -12.28 9.42 -6.27
N ILE A 9 -13.43 8.99 -5.75
CA ILE A 9 -13.57 7.66 -5.14
C ILE A 9 -13.22 6.58 -6.15
N ARG A 10 -13.79 6.62 -7.36
CA ARG A 10 -13.44 5.64 -8.41
C ARG A 10 -11.95 5.61 -8.71
N GLN A 11 -11.33 6.77 -8.84
CA GLN A 11 -9.91 6.87 -9.11
C GLN A 11 -9.06 6.26 -7.97
N LEU A 12 -9.40 6.55 -6.71
CA LEU A 12 -8.69 6.02 -5.55
C LEU A 12 -8.88 4.52 -5.41
N SER A 13 -10.08 4.00 -5.67
CA SER A 13 -10.36 2.56 -5.68
C SER A 13 -9.52 1.84 -6.74
N THR A 14 -9.50 2.33 -7.98
CA THR A 14 -8.69 1.73 -9.05
C THR A 14 -7.19 1.77 -8.73
N GLN A 15 -6.69 2.85 -8.13
CA GLN A 15 -5.29 2.91 -7.69
C GLN A 15 -5.00 1.87 -6.60
N THR A 16 -5.91 1.72 -5.65
CA THR A 16 -5.77 0.75 -4.55
C THR A 16 -5.75 -0.68 -5.08
N GLU A 17 -6.63 -1.03 -6.01
CA GLU A 17 -6.65 -2.34 -6.69
C GLU A 17 -5.32 -2.62 -7.41
N ALA A 18 -4.80 -1.65 -8.18
CA ALA A 18 -3.51 -1.79 -8.86
C ALA A 18 -2.33 -1.96 -7.90
N HIS A 19 -2.37 -1.30 -6.74
CA HIS A 19 -1.34 -1.48 -5.69
C HIS A 19 -1.42 -2.87 -5.05
N ILE A 20 -2.63 -3.40 -4.84
CA ILE A 20 -2.83 -4.77 -4.34
C ILE A 20 -2.27 -5.78 -5.34
N GLU A 21 -2.60 -5.66 -6.64
CA GLU A 21 -2.04 -6.52 -7.68
C GLU A 21 -0.52 -6.46 -7.71
N ARG A 22 0.05 -5.25 -7.60
CA ARG A 22 1.51 -5.08 -7.55
C ARG A 22 2.13 -5.80 -6.35
N ALA A 23 1.49 -5.73 -5.18
CA ALA A 23 1.95 -6.40 -3.97
C ALA A 23 1.88 -7.93 -4.11
N LEU A 24 0.83 -8.48 -4.73
CA LEU A 24 0.74 -9.90 -5.04
C LEU A 24 1.88 -10.36 -5.97
N LEU A 25 2.19 -9.60 -7.01
CA LEU A 25 3.33 -9.90 -7.89
C LEU A 25 4.68 -9.86 -7.16
N LEU A 26 4.82 -9.10 -6.07
CA LEU A 26 6.04 -9.10 -5.25
C LEU A 26 6.17 -10.39 -4.44
N GLN A 27 5.07 -11.03 -4.03
CA GLN A 27 5.10 -12.27 -3.25
C GLN A 27 5.74 -13.45 -4.01
N GLU A 28 5.77 -13.39 -5.34
CA GLU A 28 6.40 -14.40 -6.20
C GLU A 28 7.93 -14.26 -6.30
N LEU A 29 8.51 -13.19 -5.74
CA LEU A 29 9.96 -12.97 -5.73
C LEU A 29 10.61 -13.76 -4.60
N ASP A 30 11.88 -14.14 -4.80
CA ASP A 30 12.65 -14.82 -3.76
C ASP A 30 13.01 -13.91 -2.59
N ASP A 31 13.28 -14.51 -1.42
CA ASP A 31 13.60 -13.80 -0.18
C ASP A 31 14.81 -12.87 -0.31
N LYS A 32 15.82 -13.22 -1.11
CA LYS A 32 17.01 -12.38 -1.29
C LYS A 32 16.64 -11.11 -2.03
N THR A 33 15.80 -11.21 -3.06
CA THR A 33 15.27 -10.07 -3.80
C THR A 33 14.37 -9.22 -2.91
N LEU A 34 13.48 -9.84 -2.15
CA LEU A 34 12.54 -9.17 -1.24
C LEU A 34 13.23 -8.41 -0.09
N ASN A 35 14.33 -8.95 0.42
CA ASN A 35 15.12 -8.33 1.49
C ASN A 35 16.28 -7.45 0.99
N PHE A 36 16.48 -7.32 -0.33
CA PHE A 36 17.56 -6.51 -0.87
C PHE A 36 17.40 -5.04 -0.47
N LYS A 37 18.49 -4.43 0.01
CA LYS A 37 18.58 -3.00 0.30
C LYS A 37 19.58 -2.35 -0.66
N PRO A 38 19.18 -1.35 -1.45
CA PRO A 38 20.08 -0.65 -2.36
C PRO A 38 21.27 0.03 -1.67
N ASP A 39 21.08 0.51 -0.43
CA ASP A 39 22.09 1.13 0.41
C ASP A 39 21.68 1.04 1.90
N SER A 40 22.53 1.51 2.81
CA SER A 40 22.32 1.41 4.26
C SER A 40 21.17 2.27 4.81
N THR A 41 20.65 3.20 4.03
CA THR A 41 19.58 4.13 4.40
C THR A 41 18.24 3.80 3.74
N SER A 42 18.26 3.04 2.66
CA SER A 42 17.08 2.58 1.94
C SER A 42 16.39 1.40 2.62
N TRP A 43 15.08 1.29 2.40
CA TRP A 43 14.27 0.16 2.83
C TRP A 43 14.27 -0.95 1.78
N SER A 44 14.17 -2.20 2.23
CA SER A 44 13.86 -3.32 1.35
C SER A 44 12.39 -3.28 0.91
N ILE A 45 12.03 -4.16 -0.04
CA ILE A 45 10.64 -4.31 -0.47
C ILE A 45 9.75 -4.71 0.71
N LEU A 46 10.20 -5.67 1.52
CA LEU A 46 9.44 -6.13 2.70
C LEU A 46 9.31 -5.05 3.76
N GLU A 47 10.33 -4.24 4.00
CA GLU A 47 10.24 -3.11 4.95
C GLU A 47 9.25 -2.05 4.49
N CYS A 48 9.22 -1.76 3.18
CA CYS A 48 8.21 -0.88 2.60
C CYS A 48 6.79 -1.42 2.81
N LEU A 49 6.57 -2.71 2.52
CA LEU A 49 5.26 -3.35 2.68
C LEU A 49 4.82 -3.41 4.14
N GLU A 50 5.74 -3.74 5.05
CA GLU A 50 5.47 -3.74 6.49
C GLU A 50 5.06 -2.37 7.00
N HIS A 51 5.73 -1.30 6.56
CA HIS A 51 5.35 0.06 6.92
C HIS A 51 3.92 0.39 6.48
N LEU A 52 3.55 0.04 5.25
CA LEU A 52 2.20 0.25 4.73
C LEU A 52 1.16 -0.56 5.52
N ASN A 53 1.45 -1.82 5.81
CA ASN A 53 0.56 -2.69 6.58
C ASN A 53 0.33 -2.15 7.99
N ARG A 54 1.40 -1.73 8.69
CA ARG A 54 1.29 -1.13 10.03
C ARG A 54 0.45 0.14 10.04
N TYR A 55 0.53 0.95 8.99
CA TYR A 55 -0.32 2.13 8.85
C TYR A 55 -1.77 1.73 8.58
N GLY A 56 -2.00 0.70 7.75
CA GLY A 56 -3.32 0.12 7.54
C GLY A 56 -3.96 -0.36 8.85
N ASP A 57 -3.24 -1.19 9.60
CA ASP A 57 -3.67 -1.74 10.90
C ASP A 57 -4.02 -0.65 11.92
N PHE A 58 -3.35 0.50 11.86
CA PHE A 58 -3.60 1.62 12.75
C PHE A 58 -4.76 2.52 12.29
N TYR A 59 -4.76 2.95 11.02
CA TYR A 59 -5.68 3.98 10.54
C TYR A 59 -7.02 3.43 10.03
N LEU A 60 -7.05 2.24 9.43
CA LEU A 60 -8.30 1.70 8.89
C LEU A 60 -9.37 1.50 9.97
N PRO A 61 -9.06 0.92 11.15
CA PRO A 61 -10.06 0.80 12.21
C PRO A 61 -10.60 2.15 12.69
N GLU A 62 -9.74 3.17 12.78
CA GLU A 62 -10.17 4.52 13.16
C GLU A 62 -11.05 5.15 12.09
N VAL A 63 -10.72 4.99 10.81
CA VAL A 63 -11.57 5.49 9.70
C VAL A 63 -12.93 4.81 9.70
N GLU A 64 -12.96 3.48 9.83
CA GLU A 64 -14.22 2.70 9.92
C GLU A 64 -15.09 3.17 11.08
N ARG A 65 -14.48 3.41 12.25
CA ARG A 65 -15.17 3.92 13.44
C ARG A 65 -15.82 5.30 13.24
N GLN A 66 -15.27 6.13 12.37
CA GLN A 66 -15.83 7.47 12.08
C GLN A 66 -16.90 7.45 10.98
N LEU A 67 -17.01 6.35 10.23
CA LEU A 67 -18.00 6.16 9.16
C LEU A 67 -19.29 5.46 9.63
N LEU A 68 -19.20 4.65 10.68
CA LEU A 68 -20.30 3.89 11.30
C LEU A 68 -20.90 4.63 12.51
#